data_AF-A0A521RT72-F1
#
_entry.id   AF-A0A521RT72-F1
#
_cell.length_a   1.000
_cell.length_b   1.000
_cell.length_c   1.000
_cell.angle_alpha   90.00
_cell.angle_beta   90.00
_cell.angle_gamma   90.00
#
_symmetry.space_group_name_H-M   'P 1'
#
loop_
_entity.id
_entity.type
_entity.pdbx_description
1 polymer ?
#
loop_
_entity_poly.entity_id
_entity_poly.type
_entity_poly.pdbx_seq_one_letter_code
_entity_poly.pdbx_strand_id
1 'polypeptide(L)'
;FDSIGKTWILEERYLDAVTGLSGSGPAFVFLVIEAMADGGVKSGLSREVALSLAVQTVLGAAQMAFQTGDHPARLKDFVASPGGTTIAGLHQLEEGKIRAAFMSAVEAATRRSEELGKAK
;
A
#
# COMPACT_ATOMS: atom_id res chain seq x y z
N PHE A 1 4.47 9.76 21.23
CA PHE A 1 4.10 9.20 19.91
C PHE A 1 4.25 7.68 19.86
N ASP A 2 5.27 7.07 20.48
CA ASP A 2 5.44 5.61 20.49
C ASP A 2 4.32 4.81 21.19
N SER A 3 3.49 5.44 22.02
CA SER A 3 2.32 4.80 22.63
C SER A 3 1.17 4.52 21.64
N ILE A 4 1.20 5.11 20.46
CA ILE A 4 0.12 5.03 19.45
C ILE A 4 0.64 4.60 18.07
N GLY A 5 1.90 4.18 17.97
CA GLY A 5 2.51 3.79 16.70
C GLY A 5 4.02 3.63 16.79
N LYS A 6 4.69 3.69 15.63
CA LYS A 6 6.15 3.70 15.53
C LYS A 6 6.63 5.08 15.10
N THR A 7 7.78 5.49 15.62
CA THR A 7 8.37 6.80 15.32
C THR A 7 9.77 6.64 14.76
N TRP A 8 10.17 7.64 13.98
CA TRP A 8 11.50 7.75 13.39
C TRP A 8 11.97 9.18 13.55
N ILE A 9 13.26 9.36 13.86
CA ILE A 9 13.91 10.66 13.89
C ILE A 9 14.59 10.86 12.53
N LEU A 10 14.20 11.91 11.82
CA LEU A 10 14.67 12.24 10.48
C LEU A 10 15.06 13.71 10.42
N GLU A 11 15.91 14.07 9.46
CA GLU A 11 16.19 15.47 9.15
C GLU A 11 14.94 16.17 8.58
N GLU A 12 14.79 17.45 8.88
CA GLU A 12 13.63 18.26 8.47
C GLU A 12 13.40 18.27 6.95
N ARG A 13 14.47 18.19 6.16
CA ARG A 13 14.40 18.11 4.69
C ARG A 13 13.58 16.93 4.15
N TYR A 14 13.29 15.93 4.98
CA TYR A 14 12.50 14.75 4.59
C TYR A 14 11.00 14.90 4.92
N LEU A 15 10.56 15.96 5.59
CA LEU A 15 9.17 16.08 6.07
C LEU A 15 8.12 16.05 4.94
N ASP A 16 8.38 16.68 3.80
CA ASP A 16 7.47 16.63 2.64
C ASP A 16 7.38 15.21 2.04
N ALA A 17 8.50 14.48 2.03
CA ALA A 17 8.54 13.08 1.60
C ALA A 17 7.75 12.18 2.57
N VAL A 18 7.93 12.39 3.89
CA VAL A 18 7.17 11.68 4.93
C VAL A 18 5.67 11.95 4.81
N THR A 19 5.27 13.20 4.53
CA THR A 19 3.88 13.57 4.27
C THR A 19 3.32 12.85 3.06
N GLY A 20 4.02 12.89 1.92
CA GLY A 20 3.55 12.24 0.69
C GLY A 20 3.47 10.71 0.80
N LEU A 21 4.34 10.09 1.60
CA LEU A 21 4.35 8.65 1.81
C LEU A 21 3.39 8.20 2.92
N SER A 22 3.64 8.64 4.16
CA SER A 22 2.94 8.13 5.36
C SER A 22 1.77 9.01 5.80
N GLY A 23 1.81 10.31 5.51
CA GLY A 23 0.69 11.21 5.77
C GLY A 23 -0.49 10.96 4.81
N SER A 24 -0.20 10.84 3.52
CA SER A 24 -1.18 10.53 2.47
C SER A 24 -1.41 9.03 2.28
N GLY A 25 -0.43 8.20 2.65
CA GLY A 25 -0.43 6.74 2.46
C GLY A 25 -1.71 6.00 2.87
N PRO A 26 -2.32 6.28 4.04
CA PRO A 26 -3.56 5.62 4.44
C PRO A 26 -4.68 5.74 3.41
N ALA A 27 -4.82 6.89 2.74
CA ALA A 27 -5.83 7.08 1.70
C ALA A 27 -5.56 6.19 0.47
N PHE A 28 -4.29 6.04 0.08
CA PHE A 28 -3.91 5.15 -1.03
C PHE A 28 -4.21 3.68 -0.69
N VAL A 29 -4.00 3.28 0.56
CA VAL A 29 -4.31 1.93 1.03
C VAL A 29 -5.81 1.68 1.11
N PHE A 30 -6.61 2.67 1.55
CA PHE A 30 -8.08 2.55 1.53
C PHE A 30 -8.62 2.34 0.11
N LEU A 31 -8.07 3.04 -0.88
CA LEU A 31 -8.43 2.83 -2.28
C LEU A 31 -8.12 1.39 -2.75
N VAL A 32 -6.98 0.82 -2.34
CA VAL A 32 -6.65 -0.58 -2.66
C VAL A 32 -7.61 -1.55 -1.99
N ILE A 33 -7.94 -1.34 -0.71
CA ILE A 33 -8.90 -2.18 0.02
C ILE A 33 -10.26 -2.17 -0.68
N GLU A 34 -10.74 -0.98 -1.07
CA GLU A 34 -11.99 -0.81 -1.83
C GLU A 34 -11.94 -1.55 -3.16
N ALA A 35 -10.88 -1.36 -3.96
CA ALA A 35 -10.70 -2.03 -5.25
C ALA A 35 -10.61 -3.56 -5.13
N MET A 36 -9.94 -4.07 -4.09
CA MET A 36 -9.90 -5.51 -3.80
C MET A 36 -11.28 -6.05 -3.44
N ALA A 37 -12.05 -5.33 -2.63
CA ALA A 37 -13.41 -5.71 -2.28
C ALA A 37 -14.31 -5.72 -3.52
N ASP A 38 -14.20 -4.73 -4.41
CA ASP A 38 -14.89 -4.70 -5.71
C ASP A 38 -14.55 -5.91 -6.58
N GLY A 39 -13.28 -6.28 -6.66
CA GLY A 39 -12.82 -7.49 -7.35
C GLY A 39 -13.42 -8.76 -6.76
N GLY A 40 -13.53 -8.84 -5.43
CA GLY A 40 -14.19 -9.95 -4.74
C GLY A 40 -15.69 -10.04 -5.05
N VAL A 41 -16.40 -8.90 -5.05
CA VAL A 41 -17.82 -8.84 -5.43
C VAL A 41 -18.03 -9.25 -6.88
N LYS A 42 -17.19 -8.75 -7.80
CA LYS A 42 -17.20 -9.16 -9.22
C LYS A 42 -16.98 -10.66 -9.40
N SER A 43 -16.25 -11.28 -8.46
CA SER A 43 -15.98 -12.72 -8.45
C SER A 43 -17.02 -13.55 -7.71
N GLY A 44 -18.11 -12.93 -7.22
CA GLY A 44 -19.27 -13.61 -6.63
C GLY A 44 -19.39 -13.54 -5.10
N LEU A 45 -18.51 -12.82 -4.40
CA LEU A 45 -18.64 -12.63 -2.95
C LEU A 45 -19.69 -11.57 -2.61
N SER A 46 -20.26 -11.65 -1.41
CA SER A 46 -21.01 -10.52 -0.84
C SER A 46 -20.07 -9.36 -0.55
N ARG A 47 -20.58 -8.12 -0.62
CA ARG A 47 -19.81 -6.90 -0.31
C ARG A 47 -19.16 -6.97 1.08
N GLU A 48 -19.93 -7.42 2.07
CA GLU A 48 -19.49 -7.52 3.46
C GLU A 48 -18.30 -8.48 3.62
N VAL A 49 -18.40 -9.67 3.03
CA VAL A 49 -17.32 -10.68 3.08
C VAL A 49 -16.11 -10.19 2.30
N ALA A 50 -16.30 -9.65 1.10
CA ALA A 50 -15.21 -9.15 0.27
C ALA A 50 -14.40 -8.04 0.96
N LEU A 51 -15.10 -7.08 1.60
CA LEU A 51 -14.46 -6.00 2.35
C LEU A 51 -13.68 -6.54 3.56
N SER A 52 -14.28 -7.45 4.33
CA SER A 52 -13.63 -8.05 5.50
C SER A 52 -12.36 -8.81 5.13
N LEU A 53 -12.40 -9.59 4.04
CA LEU A 53 -11.24 -10.31 3.52
C LEU A 53 -10.16 -9.36 3.00
N ALA A 54 -10.53 -8.29 2.29
CA ALA A 54 -9.58 -7.31 1.77
C ALA A 54 -8.83 -6.59 2.90
N VAL A 55 -9.55 -6.11 3.92
CA VAL A 55 -8.96 -5.45 5.10
C VAL A 55 -8.00 -6.40 5.82
N GLN A 56 -8.43 -7.62 6.13
CA GLN A 56 -7.60 -8.60 6.83
C GLN A 56 -6.36 -9.01 6.04
N THR A 57 -6.48 -9.10 4.71
CA THR A 57 -5.36 -9.42 3.81
C THR A 57 -4.29 -8.33 3.86
N VAL A 58 -4.69 -7.06 3.75
CA VAL A 58 -3.77 -5.92 3.82
C VAL A 58 -3.10 -5.85 5.20
N LEU A 59 -3.88 -6.03 6.28
CA LEU A 59 -3.35 -6.04 7.65
C LEU A 59 -2.30 -7.13 7.84
N GLY A 60 -2.60 -8.37 7.43
CA GLY A 60 -1.68 -9.51 7.57
C GLY A 60 -0.40 -9.35 6.77
N ALA A 61 -0.49 -8.86 5.53
CA ALA A 61 0.67 -8.60 4.68
C ALA A 61 1.58 -7.51 5.29
N ALA A 62 1.00 -6.41 5.78
CA ALA A 62 1.74 -5.34 6.44
C ALA A 62 2.41 -5.82 7.74
N GLN A 63 1.71 -6.61 8.56
CA GLN A 63 2.27 -7.20 9.78
C GLN A 63 3.43 -8.16 9.47
N MET A 64 3.30 -9.02 8.47
CA MET A 64 4.36 -9.94 8.07
C MET A 64 5.62 -9.19 7.61
N ALA A 65 5.46 -8.17 6.77
CA ALA A 65 6.57 -7.33 6.34
C ALA A 65 7.25 -6.62 7.53
N PHE A 66 6.44 -6.12 8.47
CA PHE A 66 6.95 -5.45 9.67
C PHE A 66 7.69 -6.38 10.63
N GLN A 67 7.17 -7.59 10.86
CA GLN A 67 7.71 -8.53 11.84
C GLN A 67 8.94 -9.28 11.36
N THR A 68 8.97 -9.66 10.08
CA THR A 68 10.07 -10.46 9.52
C THR A 68 11.29 -9.61 9.17
N GLY A 69 11.07 -8.36 8.74
CA GLY A 69 12.13 -7.52 8.15
C GLY A 69 12.62 -8.04 6.79
N ASP A 70 11.98 -9.07 6.23
CA ASP A 70 12.33 -9.60 4.92
C ASP A 70 11.99 -8.59 3.82
N HIS A 71 12.80 -8.60 2.76
CA HIS A 71 12.52 -7.76 1.59
C HIS A 71 11.14 -8.10 0.99
N PRO A 72 10.28 -7.13 0.66
CA PRO A 72 8.92 -7.39 0.17
C PRO A 72 8.86 -8.29 -1.09
N ALA A 73 9.87 -8.23 -1.96
CA ALA A 73 9.96 -9.13 -3.11
C ALA A 73 10.05 -10.61 -2.69
N ARG A 74 10.78 -10.92 -1.61
CA ARG A 74 10.91 -12.28 -1.08
C ARG A 74 9.60 -12.76 -0.47
N LEU A 75 8.92 -11.91 0.30
CA LEU A 75 7.59 -12.22 0.86
C LEU A 75 6.57 -12.48 -0.26
N LYS A 76 6.59 -11.67 -1.32
CA LYS A 76 5.77 -11.85 -2.52
C LYS A 76 6.09 -13.19 -3.22
N ASP A 77 7.36 -13.56 -3.33
CA ASP A 77 7.76 -14.85 -3.94
C ASP A 77 7.30 -16.05 -3.09
N PHE A 78 7.31 -15.94 -1.76
CA PHE A 78 6.83 -17.02 -0.87
C PHE A 78 5.35 -17.35 -1.05
N VAL A 79 4.53 -16.40 -1.48
CA VAL A 79 3.08 -16.61 -1.72
C VAL A 79 2.74 -16.87 -3.19
N ALA A 80 3.74 -16.83 -4.09
CA ALA A 80 3.56 -16.98 -5.53
C ALA A 80 3.99 -18.36 -6.02
N SER A 81 3.13 -19.35 -5.82
CA SER A 81 3.36 -20.70 -6.34
C SER A 81 3.48 -20.73 -7.88
N PRO A 82 4.37 -21.55 -8.46
CA PRO A 82 4.52 -21.69 -9.91
C PRO A 82 3.19 -22.03 -10.60
N GLY A 83 2.79 -21.22 -11.59
CA GLY A 83 1.53 -21.40 -12.34
C GLY A 83 0.24 -21.18 -11.52
N GLY A 84 0.35 -20.69 -10.29
CA GLY A 84 -0.78 -20.50 -9.38
C GLY A 84 -1.58 -19.21 -9.62
N THR A 85 -2.62 -19.03 -8.79
CA THR A 85 -3.51 -17.85 -8.84
C THR A 85 -2.77 -16.55 -8.52
N THR A 86 -1.85 -16.58 -7.55
CA THR A 86 -1.08 -15.39 -7.14
C THR A 86 -0.24 -14.83 -8.28
N ILE A 87 0.50 -15.67 -9.02
CA ILE A 87 1.38 -15.18 -10.09
C ILE A 87 0.56 -14.64 -11.28
N ALA A 88 -0.61 -15.23 -11.57
CA ALA A 88 -1.54 -14.69 -12.56
C ALA A 88 -2.09 -13.31 -12.16
N GLY A 89 -2.45 -13.14 -10.88
CA GLY A 89 -2.89 -11.84 -10.33
C GLY A 89 -1.77 -10.79 -10.35
N LEU A 90 -0.56 -11.17 -9.93
CA LEU A 90 0.62 -10.30 -9.98
C LEU A 90 0.90 -9.81 -11.41
N HIS A 91 0.82 -10.69 -12.40
CA HIS A 91 1.01 -10.31 -13.80
C HIS A 91 0.02 -9.23 -14.25
N GLN A 92 -1.26 -9.36 -13.90
CA GLN A 92 -2.28 -8.34 -14.20
C GLN A 92 -2.03 -7.01 -13.48
N LEU A 93 -1.55 -7.04 -12.23
CA LEU A 93 -1.16 -5.82 -11.51
C LEU A 93 0.04 -5.10 -12.15
N GLU A 94 1.00 -5.85 -12.69
CA GLU A 94 2.13 -5.29 -13.43
C GLU A 94 1.70 -4.72 -14.79
N GLU A 95 0.79 -5.37 -15.52
CA GLU A 95 0.18 -4.81 -16.74
C GLU A 95 -0.57 -3.50 -16.43
N GLY A 96 -1.24 -3.43 -15.28
CA GLY A 96 -1.85 -2.23 -14.73
C GLY A 96 -0.87 -1.17 -14.21
N LYS A 97 0.44 -1.44 -14.27
CA LYS A 97 1.52 -0.53 -13.85
C LYS A 97 1.40 -0.07 -12.40
N ILE A 98 0.96 -0.95 -11.50
CA ILE A 98 0.70 -0.60 -10.10
C ILE A 98 1.90 0.08 -9.42
N ARG A 99 3.13 -0.37 -9.70
CA ARG A 99 4.36 0.22 -9.13
C ARG A 99 4.51 1.68 -9.52
N ALA A 100 4.35 1.97 -10.81
CA ALA A 100 4.46 3.34 -11.31
C ALA A 100 3.35 4.24 -10.76
N ALA A 101 2.14 3.72 -10.60
CA ALA A 101 1.03 4.46 -10.02
C ALA A 101 1.30 4.87 -8.57
N PHE A 102 1.78 3.94 -7.74
CA PHE A 102 2.13 4.23 -6.33
C PHE A 102 3.30 5.20 -6.21
N MET A 103 4.37 5.01 -6.99
CA MET A 103 5.51 5.94 -7.01
C MET A 103 5.06 7.35 -7.39
N SER A 104 4.26 7.47 -8.46
CA SER A 104 3.76 8.77 -8.93
C SER A 104 2.85 9.44 -7.91
N ALA A 105 2.03 8.68 -7.17
CA ALA A 105 1.15 9.20 -6.13
C ALA A 105 1.95 9.80 -4.96
N VAL A 106 2.99 9.10 -4.49
CA VAL A 106 3.87 9.59 -3.43
C VAL A 106 4.60 10.86 -3.88
N GLU A 107 5.20 10.85 -5.07
CA GLU A 107 5.90 12.02 -5.61
C GLU A 107 4.97 13.23 -5.78
N ALA A 108 3.75 13.03 -6.27
CA ALA A 108 2.77 14.09 -6.44
C ALA A 108 2.34 14.69 -5.09
N ALA A 109 2.10 13.83 -4.09
CA ALA A 109 1.75 14.27 -2.74
C ALA A 109 2.91 15.03 -2.06
N THR A 110 4.15 14.56 -2.24
CA THR A 110 5.36 15.25 -1.76
C THR A 110 5.51 16.63 -2.40
N ARG A 111 5.45 16.73 -3.74
CA ARG A 111 5.51 18.02 -4.44
C ARG A 111 4.43 18.97 -3.95
N ARG A 112 3.21 18.47 -3.75
CA ARG A 112 2.11 19.29 -3.25
C ARG A 112 2.36 19.80 -1.82
N SER A 113 2.97 18.99 -0.96
CA SER A 113 3.40 19.40 0.38
C SER A 113 4.41 20.55 0.30
N GLU A 114 5.43 20.44 -0.56
CA GLU A 114 6.43 21.49 -0.75
C GLU A 114 5.82 22.81 -1.26
N GLU A 115 4.90 22.73 -2.23
CA GLU A 115 4.18 23.91 -2.75
C GLU A 115 3.41 24.65 -1.66
N LEU A 116 2.70 23.90 -0.80
CA LEU A 116 1.95 24.47 0.32
C LEU A 116 2.87 25.08 1.39
N GLY A 117 4.05 24.50 1.58
CA GLY A 117 5.08 25.04 2.48
C GLY A 117 5.68 26.36 1.99
N LYS A 118 5.84 26.52 0.67
CA LYS A 118 6.37 27.75 0.04
C LYS A 118 5.34 28.87 -0.10
N ALA A 119 4.04 28.55 -0.06
CA ALA A 119 2.95 29.52 -0.16
C ALA A 119 2.64 30.24 1.17
N LYS A 120 3.42 29.99 2.21
CA LYS A 120 3.39 30.69 3.50
C LYS A 120 4.53 31.70 3.57
#